data_AF-A0A2D8K861-F1
#
_entry.id   AF-A0A2D8K861-F1
#
_cell.length_a   1.000
_cell.length_b   1.000
_cell.length_c   1.000
_cell.angle_alpha   90.00
_cell.angle_beta   90.00
_cell.angle_gamma   90.00
#
_symmetry.space_group_name_H-M   'P 1'
#
loop_
_entity.id
_entity.type
_entity.pdbx_description
1 polymer ?
#
loop_
_entity_poly.entity_id
_entity_poly.type
_entity_poly.pdbx_seq_one_letter_code
_entity_poly.pdbx_strand_id
1 'polypeptide(L)' 'MHLMIPIAELEKLTDEELRIVQRRLEDFLHACDLTDTDRAHITASLNNIRIMQRTRQLMPARPAS' A
#
# COMPACT_ATOMS: atom_id res chain seq x y z
N MET A 1 18.66 -5.83 -3.86
CA MET A 1 18.05 -4.54 -3.50
C MET A 1 16.86 -4.86 -2.62
N HIS A 2 16.82 -4.42 -1.35
CA HIS A 2 15.61 -4.58 -0.53
C HIS A 2 14.72 -3.36 -0.72
N LEU A 3 13.57 -3.57 -1.37
CA LEU A 3 12.59 -2.53 -1.68
C LEU A 3 11.60 -2.49 -0.52
N MET A 4 11.95 -1.77 0.55
CA MET A 4 11.07 -1.62 1.72
C MET A 4 10.48 -0.21 1.70
N ILE A 5 9.18 -0.09 1.38
CA ILE A 5 8.46 1.17 1.49
C ILE A 5 8.00 1.30 2.94
N PRO A 6 8.52 2.25 3.74
CA PRO A 6 8.12 2.42 5.12
C PRO A 6 6.67 2.90 5.21
N ILE A 7 5.90 2.38 6.17
CA ILE A 7 4.47 2.68 6.36
C ILE A 7 4.23 4.18 6.54
N ALA A 8 5.15 4.89 7.21
CA ALA A 8 5.08 6.33 7.41
C ALA A 8 5.09 7.14 6.10
N GLU A 9 5.66 6.60 5.03
CA GLU A 9 5.61 7.23 3.71
C GLU A 9 4.26 6.97 3.03
N LEU A 10 3.70 5.76 3.20
CA LEU A 10 2.36 5.42 2.68
C LEU A 10 1.28 6.29 3.33
N GLU A 11 1.39 6.60 4.62
CA GLU A 11 0.40 7.42 5.34
C GLU A 11 0.25 8.84 4.79
N LYS A 12 1.31 9.38 4.21
CA LYS A 12 1.32 10.72 3.58
C LYS A 12 0.63 10.74 2.22
N LEU A 13 0.42 9.58 1.61
CA LEU A 13 -0.15 9.47 0.27
C LEU A 13 -1.68 9.60 0.31
N THR A 14 -2.22 10.27 -0.69
CA THR A 14 -3.65 10.32 -0.98
C THR A 14 -4.17 8.94 -1.43
N ASP A 15 -5.48 8.74 -1.41
CA ASP A 15 -6.07 7.47 -1.86
C ASP A 15 -5.79 7.18 -3.35
N GLU A 16 -5.65 8.23 -4.17
CA GLU A 16 -5.27 8.09 -5.58
C GLU A 16 -3.82 7.63 -5.73
N GLU A 17 -2.89 8.24 -5.00
CA GLU A 17 -1.48 7.82 -4.97
C GLU A 17 -1.32 6.40 -4.42
N LEU A 18 -2.07 6.04 -3.37
CA LEU A 18 -2.09 4.69 -2.83
C LEU A 18 -2.56 3.66 -3.87
N ARG A 19 -3.57 4.00 -4.71
CA ARG A 19 -4.00 3.13 -5.82
C ARG A 19 -2.91 2.97 -6.89
N ILE A 20 -2.19 4.04 -7.21
CA ILE A 20 -1.07 3.98 -8.17
C ILE A 20 0.05 3.09 -7.64
N VAL A 21 0.43 3.26 -6.37
CA VAL A 21 1.45 2.44 -5.70
C VAL A 21 1.02 0.98 -5.63
N GLN A 22 -0.23 0.71 -5.25
CA GLN A 22 -0.79 -0.63 -5.20
C GLN A 22 -0.67 -1.33 -6.56
N ARG A 23 -1.11 -0.65 -7.63
CA ARG A 23 -1.07 -1.21 -8.99
C ARG A 23 0.36 -1.48 -9.46
N ARG A 24 1.30 -0.57 -9.16
CA ARG A 24 2.72 -0.79 -9.49
C ARG A 24 3.33 -1.96 -8.72
N LEU A 25 2.97 -2.15 -7.46
CA LEU A 25 3.42 -3.28 -6.66
C LEU A 25 2.85 -4.60 -7.17
N GLU A 26 1.59 -4.61 -7.61
CA GLU A 26 0.96 -5.77 -8.27
C GLU A 26 1.63 -6.09 -9.62
N ASP A 27 1.87 -5.07 -10.46
CA ASP A 27 2.58 -5.24 -11.73
C ASP A 27 4.00 -5.77 -11.50
N PHE A 28 4.71 -5.27 -10.48
CA PHE A 28 6.06 -5.72 -10.12
C PHE A 28 6.07 -7.17 -9.62
N LEU A 29 5.04 -7.58 -8.87
CA LEU A 29 4.80 -8.96 -8.44
C LEU A 29 4.67 -9.94 -9.62
N HIS A 30 4.06 -9.49 -10.71
CA HIS A 30 3.81 -10.30 -11.90
C HIS A 30 4.94 -10.23 -12.93
N ALA A 31 5.67 -9.12 -13.00
CA ALA A 31 6.67 -8.86 -14.04
C ALA A 31 8.09 -9.31 -13.66
N CYS A 32 8.39 -9.46 -12.37
CA CYS A 32 9.74 -9.82 -11.91
C CYS A 32 9.78 -11.20 -11.27
N ASP A 33 10.87 -11.92 -11.52
CA ASP A 33 11.23 -13.14 -10.78
C ASP A 33 11.75 -12.69 -9.41
N LEU A 34 10.81 -12.52 -8.47
CA LEU A 34 11.07 -12.04 -7.13
C LEU A 34 11.41 -13.21 -6.21
N THR A 35 12.37 -12.98 -5.31
CA THR A 35 12.63 -13.94 -4.24
C THR A 35 11.39 -14.06 -3.33
N ASP A 36 11.20 -15.21 -2.66
CA ASP A 36 10.08 -15.38 -1.72
C ASP A 36 10.07 -14.29 -0.63
N THR A 37 11.24 -13.79 -0.24
CA THR A 37 11.39 -12.65 0.68
C THR A 37 10.81 -11.37 0.09
N ASP A 38 11.18 -10.99 -1.14
CA ASP A 38 10.64 -9.80 -1.81
C ASP A 38 9.12 -9.93 -2.01
N ARG A 39 8.64 -11.13 -2.36
CA ARG A 39 7.21 -11.42 -2.50
C ARG A 39 6.45 -11.20 -1.19
N ALA A 40 7.00 -11.68 -0.08
CA ALA A 40 6.42 -11.49 1.26
C ALA A 40 6.38 -10.00 1.65
N HIS A 41 7.43 -9.25 1.34
CA HIS A 41 7.48 -7.81 1.61
C HIS A 41 6.44 -7.02 0.81
N ILE A 42 6.33 -7.26 -0.50
CA ILE A 42 5.35 -6.57 -1.34
C ILE A 42 3.93 -6.91 -0.90
N THR A 43 3.68 -8.19 -0.58
CA THR A 43 2.38 -8.63 -0.05
C THR A 43 2.03 -7.92 1.26
N ALA A 44 3.01 -7.74 2.15
CA ALA A 44 2.82 -6.99 3.40
C ALA A 44 2.50 -5.50 3.13
N SER A 45 3.22 -4.86 2.19
CA SER A 45 2.95 -3.47 1.78
C SER A 45 1.55 -3.31 1.19
N LEU A 46 1.12 -4.22 0.31
CA LEU A 46 -0.24 -4.22 -0.25
C LEU A 46 -1.31 -4.37 0.83
N ASN A 47 -1.07 -5.25 1.82
CA ASN A 47 -2.01 -5.43 2.93
C ASN A 47 -2.12 -4.16 3.79
N ASN A 48 -1.01 -3.48 4.06
CA ASN A 48 -0.99 -2.21 4.79
C ASN A 48 -1.78 -1.11 4.03
N ILE A 49 -1.58 -0.99 2.71
CA ILE A 49 -2.33 -0.03 1.88
C ILE A 49 -3.84 -0.33 1.97
N ARG A 50 -4.23 -1.60 1.90
CA ARG A 50 -5.64 -2.02 1.97
C ARG A 50 -6.25 -1.73 3.35
N ILE A 51 -5.50 -1.94 4.42
CA ILE A 51 -5.92 -1.58 5.79
C ILE A 51 -6.11 -0.07 5.89
N MET A 52 -5.17 0.73 5.40
CA MET A 52 -5.25 2.20 5.45
C MET A 52 -6.42 2.77 4.64
N GLN A 53 -6.66 2.25 3.44
CA GLN A 53 -7.83 2.65 2.65
C GLN A 53 -9.13 2.30 3.39
N ARG A 54 -9.17 1.14 4.05
CA ARG A 54 -10.34 0.71 4.83
C ARG A 54 -10.55 1.56 6.09
N THR A 55 -9.49 1.91 6.81
CA THR A 55 -9.60 2.79 8.00
C THR A 55 -10.06 4.19 7.62
N ARG A 56 -9.57 4.74 6.49
CA ARG A 56 -10.04 6.01 5.93
C ARG A 56 -11.52 5.98 5.53
N GLN A 57 -12.02 4.85 5.03
CA GLN A 57 -13.44 4.68 4.69
C GLN A 57 -14.35 4.48 5.92
N LEU A 58 -13.81 3.91 7.01
CA LEU A 58 -14.55 3.62 8.23
C LEU A 58 -14.62 4.81 9.21
N MET A 59 -13.77 5.82 9.03
CA MET A 59 -13.87 7.10 9.72
C MET A 59 -14.69 8.06 8.84
N PRO A 60 -16.02 8.18 9.03
CA PRO A 60 -16.73 9.31 8.44
C PRO A 60 -16.07 10.58 8.96
N ALA A 61 -15.70 11.48 8.05
CA ALA A 61 -15.36 12.85 8.41
C ALA A 61 -16.45 13.32 9.38
N ARG A 62 -16.06 13.50 10.65
CA ARG A 62 -16.98 13.91 11.72
C ARG A 62 -17.78 15.08 11.15
N PRO A 63 -19.13 15.01 11.04
CA PRO A 63 -19.89 16.15 10.58
C PRO A 63 -19.50 17.30 11.49
N ALA A 64 -19.02 18.39 10.88
CA ALA A 64 -18.80 19.64 11.58
C ALA A 64 -20.18 20.06 12.12
N SER A 65 -20.42 19.78 13.40
CA SER A 65 -21.56 20.26 14.18
C SER A 65 -20.99 21.00 15.37
#